data_AF-A0A7W4NJX0-F1
#
_entry.id   AF-A0A7W4NJX0-F1
#
_cell.length_a   1.000
_cell.length_b   1.000
_cell.length_c   1.000
_cell.angle_alpha   90.00
_cell.angle_beta   90.00
_cell.angle_gamma   90.00
#
_symmetry.space_group_name_H-M   'P 1'
#
loop_
_entity.id
_entity.type
_entity.pdbx_description
1 polymer ?
#
loop_
_entity_poly.entity_id
_entity_poly.type
_entity_poly.pdbx_seq_one_letter_code
_entity_poly.pdbx_strand_id
1 'polypeptide(L)'
;MRGRRLIAACGLVFIMSNTAAAGAPPSPLSGDWTGALTAPTGAIIPLGLHVADSADGWTATLDSPEQGALGLHARSVTQQGRVVSIRFAVPRATYTATLSPDGGTLAGTWSQGAGTLPLVMTRAASATERPVMRMQTPRPPFPYRSENVRYDNDIGHAHLAGTLTLPAGPGPFPAVLLITGSGLQDRDETLFGHKPFLV
;
A
#
# COMPACT_ATOMS: atom_id res chain seq x y z
N MET A 1 -75.60 -23.48 -15.90
CA MET A 1 -74.69 -23.42 -17.05
C MET A 1 -73.48 -22.55 -16.70
N ARG A 2 -72.28 -23.13 -16.84
CA ARG A 2 -70.93 -22.51 -16.89
C ARG A 2 -70.50 -21.56 -15.76
N GLY A 3 -69.83 -22.13 -14.76
CA GLY A 3 -68.99 -21.40 -13.80
C GLY A 3 -67.70 -20.88 -14.45
N ARG A 4 -67.39 -19.60 -14.20
CA ARG A 4 -66.14 -18.94 -14.61
C ARG A 4 -65.22 -18.87 -13.40
N ARG A 5 -64.11 -19.62 -13.43
CA ARG A 5 -63.02 -19.52 -12.44
C ARG A 5 -62.09 -18.38 -12.87
N LEU A 6 -62.01 -17.32 -12.08
CA LEU A 6 -60.96 -16.30 -12.19
C LEU A 6 -59.75 -16.77 -11.37
N ILE A 7 -58.64 -16.98 -12.05
CA ILE A 7 -57.33 -17.24 -11.42
C ILE A 7 -56.67 -15.87 -11.26
N ALA A 8 -56.59 -15.37 -10.02
CA ALA A 8 -55.80 -14.20 -9.70
C ALA A 8 -54.34 -14.63 -9.48
N ALA A 9 -53.45 -14.23 -10.38
CA ALA A 9 -52.02 -14.42 -10.24
C ALA A 9 -51.45 -13.31 -9.34
N CYS A 10 -51.12 -13.64 -8.09
CA CYS A 10 -50.29 -12.80 -7.22
C CYS A 10 -48.84 -12.85 -7.72
N GLY A 11 -48.38 -11.77 -8.37
CA GLY A 11 -46.96 -11.56 -8.64
C GLY A 11 -46.21 -11.22 -7.36
N LEU A 12 -45.41 -12.17 -6.87
CA LEU A 12 -44.49 -11.95 -5.75
C LEU A 12 -43.26 -11.19 -6.27
N VAL A 13 -43.18 -9.89 -5.99
CA VAL A 13 -42.00 -9.08 -6.27
C VAL A 13 -40.94 -9.38 -5.20
N PHE A 14 -39.89 -10.09 -5.58
CA PHE A 14 -38.74 -10.35 -4.73
C PHE A 14 -37.83 -9.10 -4.76
N ILE A 15 -37.91 -8.27 -3.73
CA ILE A 15 -36.97 -7.16 -3.53
C ILE A 15 -35.69 -7.78 -2.96
N MET A 16 -34.68 -7.99 -3.80
CA MET A 16 -33.33 -8.33 -3.33
C MET A 16 -32.72 -7.07 -2.71
N SER A 17 -32.83 -6.94 -1.39
CA SER A 17 -32.06 -5.96 -0.62
C SER A 17 -30.58 -6.31 -0.73
N ASN A 18 -29.86 -5.59 -1.58
CA ASN A 18 -28.41 -5.66 -1.68
C ASN A 18 -27.81 -4.92 -0.48
N THR A 19 -27.70 -5.62 0.65
CA THR A 19 -26.94 -5.11 1.80
C THR A 19 -25.46 -5.19 1.43
N ALA A 20 -24.93 -4.11 0.86
CA ALA A 20 -23.49 -3.93 0.74
C ALA A 20 -22.91 -3.97 2.16
N ALA A 21 -22.13 -5.02 2.45
CA ALA A 21 -21.36 -5.07 3.69
C ALA A 21 -20.32 -3.95 3.64
N ALA A 22 -20.64 -2.81 4.24
CA ALA A 22 -19.65 -1.80 4.57
C ALA A 22 -18.63 -2.47 5.50
N GLY A 23 -17.39 -2.63 5.01
CA GLY A 23 -16.29 -3.12 5.84
C GLY A 23 -16.20 -2.27 7.11
N ALA A 24 -15.96 -2.92 8.25
CA ALA A 24 -15.75 -2.21 9.50
C ALA A 24 -14.64 -1.15 9.31
N PRO A 25 -14.76 0.04 9.92
CA PRO A 25 -13.70 1.03 9.85
C PRO A 25 -12.40 0.39 10.36
N PRO A 26 -11.26 0.65 9.68
CA PRO A 26 -9.98 0.07 10.07
C PRO A 26 -9.66 0.44 11.52
N SER A 27 -9.01 -0.47 12.23
CA SER A 27 -8.71 -0.23 13.64
C SER A 27 -7.87 1.05 13.83
N PRO A 28 -7.94 1.71 14.99
CA PRO A 28 -7.06 2.83 15.29
C PRO A 28 -5.56 2.48 15.29
N LEU A 29 -5.18 1.20 15.22
CA LEU A 29 -3.79 0.78 15.09
C LEU A 29 -3.38 0.58 13.62
N SER A 30 -4.32 0.16 12.76
CA SER A 30 -4.08 -0.08 11.34
C SER A 30 -3.65 1.20 10.61
N GLY A 31 -2.75 1.04 9.65
CA GLY A 31 -2.20 2.11 8.84
C GLY A 31 -0.68 2.09 8.78
N ASP A 32 -0.15 3.11 8.11
CA ASP A 32 1.27 3.30 7.93
C ASP A 32 1.81 4.25 9.00
N TRP A 33 2.99 3.91 9.51
CA TRP A 33 3.65 4.60 10.60
C TRP A 33 5.10 4.85 10.21
N THR A 34 5.60 6.04 10.50
CA THR A 34 7.00 6.42 10.24
C THR A 34 7.66 6.88 11.52
N GLY A 35 8.88 6.44 11.76
CA GLY A 35 9.72 6.87 12.87
C GLY A 35 11.19 6.70 12.53
N ALA A 36 12.06 6.99 13.49
CA ALA A 36 13.48 6.71 13.35
C ALA A 36 14.07 6.28 14.68
N LEU A 37 15.02 5.35 14.62
CA LEU A 37 15.88 5.02 15.75
C LEU A 37 17.12 5.90 15.70
N THR A 38 17.59 6.35 16.85
CA THR A 38 18.94 6.90 16.99
C THR A 38 19.83 5.82 17.59
N ALA A 39 20.73 5.27 16.79
CA ALA A 39 21.70 4.29 17.25
C ALA A 39 22.66 4.91 18.29
N PRO A 40 23.32 4.10 19.14
CA PRO A 40 24.31 4.61 20.10
C PRO A 40 25.49 5.35 19.43
N THR A 41 25.76 5.09 18.16
CA THR A 41 26.76 5.79 17.35
C THR A 41 26.31 7.19 16.90
N GLY A 42 25.05 7.57 17.15
CA GLY A 42 24.42 8.79 16.64
C GLY A 42 23.80 8.66 15.25
N ALA A 43 23.95 7.50 14.58
CA ALA A 43 23.30 7.26 13.30
C ALA A 43 21.77 7.25 13.44
N ILE A 44 21.08 7.91 12.53
CA ILE A 44 19.61 7.90 12.44
C ILE A 44 19.22 6.78 11.48
N ILE A 45 18.32 5.91 11.90
CA ILE A 45 17.83 4.77 11.11
C ILE A 45 16.34 4.96 10.91
N PRO A 46 15.90 5.43 9.73
CA PRO A 46 14.48 5.58 9.41
C PRO A 46 13.78 4.23 9.35
N LEU A 47 12.57 4.16 9.91
CA LEU A 47 11.73 2.97 9.91
C LEU A 47 10.33 3.28 9.37
N GLY A 48 9.81 2.37 8.55
CA GLY A 48 8.41 2.32 8.12
C GLY A 48 7.74 1.10 8.72
N LEU A 49 6.61 1.27 9.41
CA LEU A 49 5.81 0.18 9.96
C LEU A 49 4.44 0.21 9.31
N HIS A 50 4.04 -0.92 8.73
CA HIS A 50 2.73 -1.09 8.11
C HIS A 50 1.93 -2.05 8.97
N VAL A 51 0.75 -1.64 9.42
CA VAL A 51 -0.15 -2.49 10.22
C VAL A 51 -1.48 -2.64 9.48
N ALA A 52 -1.91 -3.87 9.28
CA ALA A 52 -3.17 -4.18 8.61
C ALA A 52 -4.07 -5.06 9.50
N ASP A 53 -5.37 -4.81 9.46
CA ASP A 53 -6.36 -5.70 10.07
C ASP A 53 -6.35 -7.08 9.38
N SER A 54 -6.62 -8.11 10.16
CA SER A 54 -6.72 -9.51 9.75
C SER A 54 -7.89 -10.18 10.49
N ALA A 55 -8.35 -11.33 9.99
CA ALA A 55 -9.41 -12.11 10.64
C ALA A 55 -9.10 -12.43 12.12
N ASP A 56 -7.81 -12.61 12.43
CA ASP A 56 -7.32 -12.97 13.77
C ASP A 56 -6.70 -11.77 14.55
N GLY A 57 -6.91 -10.53 14.10
CA GLY A 57 -6.37 -9.32 14.74
C GLY A 57 -5.57 -8.46 13.77
N TRP A 58 -4.25 -8.40 13.91
CA TRP A 58 -3.38 -7.57 13.08
C TRP A 58 -2.20 -8.33 12.51
N THR A 59 -1.79 -7.91 11.31
CA THR A 59 -0.50 -8.24 10.72
C THR A 59 0.34 -6.97 10.63
N ALA A 60 1.67 -7.12 10.64
CA ALA A 60 2.54 -5.97 10.43
C ALA A 60 3.79 -6.34 9.63
N THR A 61 4.30 -5.38 8.87
CA THR A 61 5.62 -5.43 8.23
C THR A 61 6.45 -4.21 8.61
N LEU A 62 7.76 -4.35 8.60
CA LEU A 62 8.70 -3.29 8.90
C LEU A 62 9.71 -3.11 7.76
N ASP A 63 9.93 -1.85 7.41
CA ASP A 63 10.92 -1.40 6.45
C ASP A 63 12.01 -0.59 7.17
N SER A 64 13.26 -0.85 6.81
CA SER A 64 14.45 -0.05 7.10
C SER A 64 15.18 0.21 5.77
N PRO A 65 14.75 1.22 4.99
CA PRO A 65 15.20 1.42 3.62
C PRO A 65 16.71 1.65 3.50
N GLU A 66 17.29 2.43 4.41
CA GLU A 66 18.73 2.71 4.41
C GLU A 66 19.59 1.48 4.73
N GLN A 67 18.98 0.44 5.30
CA GLN A 67 19.63 -0.84 5.59
C GLN A 67 19.25 -1.93 4.58
N GLY A 68 18.46 -1.61 3.55
CA GLY A 68 18.01 -2.55 2.52
C GLY A 68 17.06 -3.64 3.02
N ALA A 69 16.49 -3.50 4.22
CA ALA A 69 15.60 -4.48 4.81
C ALA A 69 14.15 -4.02 4.64
N LEU A 70 13.42 -4.64 3.71
CA LEU A 70 12.04 -4.28 3.39
C LEU A 70 11.10 -5.47 3.64
N GLY A 71 9.86 -5.19 4.04
CA GLY A 71 8.81 -6.18 4.21
C GLY A 71 9.06 -7.17 5.35
N LEU A 72 9.80 -6.80 6.40
CA LEU A 72 10.10 -7.71 7.50
C LEU A 72 8.81 -8.04 8.27
N HIS A 73 8.30 -9.25 8.11
CA HIS A 73 7.05 -9.68 8.74
C HIS A 73 7.17 -9.77 10.27
N ALA A 74 6.22 -9.14 10.95
CA ALA A 74 6.01 -9.35 12.37
C ALA A 74 5.52 -10.78 12.62
N ARG A 75 6.08 -11.43 13.63
CA ARG A 75 5.65 -12.73 14.13
C ARG A 75 4.36 -12.63 14.94
N SER A 76 4.14 -11.50 15.60
CA SER A 76 2.92 -11.24 16.35
C SER A 76 2.71 -9.74 16.53
N VAL A 77 1.46 -9.31 16.48
CA VAL A 77 0.99 -7.99 16.89
C VAL A 77 -0.07 -8.22 17.97
N THR A 78 0.12 -7.62 19.15
CA THR A 78 -0.87 -7.68 20.23
C THR A 78 -1.18 -6.28 20.74
N GLN A 79 -2.42 -6.09 21.20
CA GLN A 79 -2.85 -4.85 21.82
C GLN A 79 -3.65 -5.13 23.09
N GLN A 80 -3.27 -4.48 24.19
CA GLN A 80 -3.99 -4.49 25.46
C GLN A 80 -4.32 -3.04 25.84
N GLY A 81 -5.58 -2.65 25.66
CA GLY A 81 -5.97 -1.25 25.74
C GLY A 81 -5.24 -0.42 24.69
N ARG A 82 -4.37 0.50 25.12
CA ARG A 82 -3.52 1.31 24.23
C ARG A 82 -2.09 0.80 24.10
N VAL A 83 -1.70 -0.23 24.86
CA VAL A 83 -0.35 -0.79 24.79
C VAL A 83 -0.31 -1.80 23.65
N VAL A 84 0.59 -1.57 22.70
CA VAL A 84 0.82 -2.38 21.51
C VAL A 84 2.19 -3.04 21.64
N SER A 85 2.27 -4.34 21.33
CA SER A 85 3.54 -5.08 21.25
C SER A 85 3.66 -5.77 19.89
N ILE A 86 4.71 -5.44 19.15
CA ILE A 86 5.01 -5.98 17.82
C ILE A 86 6.34 -6.72 17.91
N ARG A 87 6.35 -8.00 17.54
CA ARG A 87 7.54 -8.86 17.65
C ARG A 87 8.00 -9.30 16.28
N PHE A 88 9.29 -9.19 16.01
CA PHE A 88 9.92 -9.59 14.75
C PHE A 88 10.90 -10.74 14.98
N ALA A 89 10.79 -11.81 14.18
CA ALA A 89 11.76 -12.91 14.21
C ALA A 89 13.12 -12.48 13.64
N VAL A 90 13.08 -11.65 12.59
CA VAL A 90 14.22 -10.94 12.01
C VAL A 90 13.82 -9.46 11.99
N PRO A 91 14.53 -8.57 12.69
CA PRO A 91 15.90 -8.70 13.18
C PRO A 91 16.02 -9.11 14.66
N ARG A 92 15.12 -9.98 15.16
CA ARG A 92 14.99 -10.36 16.58
C ARG A 92 14.75 -9.15 17.48
N ALA A 93 13.72 -8.40 17.13
CA ALA A 93 13.34 -7.17 17.82
C ALA A 93 11.90 -7.21 18.33
N THR A 94 11.63 -6.40 19.35
CA THR A 94 10.29 -6.14 19.86
C THR A 94 10.09 -4.64 20.01
N TYR A 95 9.01 -4.12 19.44
CA TYR A 95 8.56 -2.76 19.68
C TYR A 95 7.36 -2.79 20.62
N THR A 96 7.50 -2.19 21.80
CA THR A 96 6.40 -2.03 22.76
C THR A 96 6.11 -0.56 22.91
N ALA A 97 4.89 -0.13 22.56
CA ALA A 97 4.51 1.26 22.50
C ALA A 97 3.09 1.50 23.02
N THR A 98 2.79 2.75 23.34
CA THR A 98 1.44 3.20 23.68
C THR A 98 0.88 4.01 22.52
N LEU A 99 -0.27 3.59 22.00
CA LEU A 99 -1.06 4.33 21.02
C LEU A 99 -1.69 5.56 21.68
N SER A 100 -1.46 6.74 21.11
CA SER A 100 -2.05 7.98 21.63
C SER A 100 -3.59 7.98 21.50
N PRO A 101 -4.32 8.71 22.36
CA PRO A 101 -5.79 8.75 22.31
C PRO A 101 -6.36 9.22 20.98
N ASP A 102 -5.66 10.08 20.25
CA ASP A 102 -6.00 10.57 18.91
C ASP A 102 -5.62 9.60 17.78
N GLY A 103 -4.97 8.48 18.11
CA GLY A 103 -4.48 7.49 17.14
C GLY A 103 -3.34 8.00 16.25
N GLY A 104 -2.72 9.14 16.57
CA GLY A 104 -1.71 9.78 15.74
C GLY A 104 -0.27 9.32 15.99
N THR A 105 0.02 8.73 17.15
CA THR A 105 1.38 8.33 17.54
C THR A 105 1.42 7.00 18.27
N LEU A 106 2.51 6.27 18.08
CA LEU A 106 2.95 5.15 18.90
C LEU A 106 4.25 5.59 19.58
N ALA A 107 4.23 5.74 20.91
CA ALA A 107 5.41 6.13 21.67
C ALA A 107 5.86 4.97 22.55
N GLY A 108 7.12 4.54 22.41
CA GLY A 108 7.58 3.35 23.11
C GLY A 108 9.05 3.04 22.98
N THR A 109 9.36 1.76 23.16
CA THR A 109 10.72 1.24 23.23
C THR A 109 10.89 0.14 22.20
N TRP A 110 11.92 0.30 21.37
CA TRP A 110 12.48 -0.74 20.52
C TRP A 110 13.52 -1.54 21.31
N SER A 111 13.35 -2.85 21.43
CA SER A 111 14.30 -3.75 22.06
C SER A 111 14.85 -4.73 21.02
N GLN A 112 16.17 -4.85 20.95
CA GLN A 112 16.85 -5.74 20.01
C GLN A 112 18.17 -6.24 20.61
N GLY A 113 18.30 -7.56 20.74
CA GLY A 113 19.42 -8.16 21.48
C GLY A 113 19.43 -7.70 22.94
N ALA A 114 20.58 -7.21 23.42
CA ALA A 114 20.72 -6.64 24.77
C ALA A 114 20.41 -5.12 24.83
N GLY A 115 20.13 -4.47 23.70
CA GLY A 115 19.92 -3.04 23.61
C GLY A 115 18.44 -2.65 23.62
N THR A 116 18.16 -1.44 24.13
CA THR A 116 16.85 -0.79 24.04
C THR A 116 17.02 0.65 23.61
N LEU A 117 16.19 1.10 22.67
CA LEU A 117 16.18 2.47 22.15
C LEU A 117 14.75 3.02 22.22
N PRO A 118 14.57 4.30 22.55
CA PRO A 118 13.27 4.94 22.41
C PRO A 118 12.90 5.01 20.92
N LEU A 119 11.63 4.78 20.62
CA LEU A 119 11.09 4.89 19.27
C LEU A 119 9.68 5.48 19.35
N VAL A 120 9.54 6.64 18.73
CA VAL A 120 8.24 7.24 18.47
C VAL A 120 7.96 7.08 16.99
N MET A 121 6.83 6.46 16.67
CA MET A 121 6.29 6.45 15.33
C MET A 121 5.09 7.37 15.26
N THR A 122 5.03 8.16 14.20
CA THR A 122 3.89 9.01 13.89
C THR A 122 3.14 8.37 12.73
N ARG A 123 1.81 8.41 12.79
CA ARG A 123 0.97 7.98 11.68
C ARG A 123 1.39 8.76 10.45
N ALA A 124 1.74 8.04 9.39
CA ALA A 124 1.97 8.67 8.10
C ALA A 124 0.64 9.32 7.71
N ALA A 125 0.66 10.63 7.44
CA ALA A 125 -0.45 11.23 6.72
C ALA A 125 -0.64 10.38 5.46
N SER A 126 -1.85 9.87 5.23
CA SER A 126 -2.19 9.18 3.99
C SER A 126 -1.56 9.98 2.86
N ALA A 127 -0.65 9.36 2.12
CA ALA A 127 0.24 10.06 1.22
C ALA A 127 -0.55 10.67 0.05
N THR A 128 -1.20 11.81 0.28
CA THR A 128 -0.96 12.95 -0.60
C THR A 128 0.48 13.35 -0.33
N GLU A 129 1.38 12.67 -1.06
CA GLU A 129 2.81 12.95 -1.09
C GLU A 129 3.03 14.45 -1.08
N ARG A 130 3.78 14.96 -0.10
CA ARG A 130 4.44 16.25 -0.32
C ARG A 130 5.30 16.03 -1.56
N PRO A 131 5.10 16.79 -2.65
CA PRO A 131 5.91 16.62 -3.84
C PRO A 131 7.35 16.96 -3.46
N VAL A 132 8.16 15.92 -3.26
CA VAL A 132 9.60 16.07 -3.24
C VAL A 132 9.95 16.57 -4.64
N MET A 133 10.49 17.79 -4.75
CA MET A 133 10.93 18.31 -6.04
C MET A 133 12.09 17.45 -6.54
N ARG A 134 11.76 16.46 -7.37
CA ARG A 134 12.69 15.56 -8.03
C ARG A 134 13.05 16.23 -9.34
N MET A 135 14.25 16.80 -9.44
CA MET A 135 14.73 17.44 -10.67
C MET A 135 14.72 16.48 -11.87
N GLN A 136 14.81 15.17 -11.60
CA GLN A 136 14.73 14.10 -12.58
C GLN A 136 13.31 13.78 -13.07
N THR A 137 12.24 14.31 -12.47
CA THR A 137 10.87 14.06 -12.94
C THR A 137 10.60 14.92 -14.18
N PRO A 138 10.37 14.32 -15.36
CA PRO A 138 10.14 15.07 -16.59
C PRO A 138 8.93 15.99 -16.46
N ARG A 139 9.01 17.17 -17.09
CA ARG A 139 7.90 18.11 -17.16
C ARG A 139 7.61 18.44 -18.63
N PRO A 140 6.34 18.67 -18.98
CA PRO A 140 5.99 19.10 -20.33
C PRO A 140 6.62 20.47 -20.66
N PRO A 141 6.87 20.75 -21.96
CA PRO A 141 6.56 19.90 -23.11
C PRO A 141 7.56 18.74 -23.24
N PHE A 142 7.04 17.54 -23.49
CA PHE A 142 7.86 16.36 -23.67
C PHE A 142 8.43 16.30 -25.09
N PRO A 143 9.65 15.78 -25.29
CA PRO A 143 10.27 15.63 -26.62
C PRO A 143 9.73 14.43 -27.43
N TYR A 144 8.64 13.82 -26.98
CA TYR A 144 7.97 12.68 -27.59
C TYR A 144 6.45 12.84 -27.49
N ARG A 145 5.70 12.06 -28.27
CA ARG A 145 4.25 11.91 -28.10
C ARG A 145 3.92 10.67 -27.28
N SER A 146 2.82 10.72 -26.54
CA SER A 146 2.34 9.60 -25.73
C SER A 146 0.94 9.17 -26.17
N GLU A 147 0.75 7.87 -26.35
CA GLU A 147 -0.51 7.26 -26.76
C GLU A 147 -0.86 6.08 -25.85
N ASN A 148 -2.13 5.96 -25.45
CA ASN A 148 -2.61 4.77 -24.76
C ASN A 148 -2.85 3.66 -25.79
N VAL A 149 -2.25 2.49 -25.57
CA VAL A 149 -2.36 1.34 -26.46
C VAL A 149 -2.91 0.13 -25.71
N ARG A 150 -3.51 -0.80 -26.44
CA ARG A 150 -3.95 -2.10 -25.93
C ARG A 150 -3.45 -3.20 -26.85
N TYR A 151 -3.13 -4.34 -26.27
CA TYR A 151 -2.70 -5.53 -26.98
C TYR A 151 -3.41 -6.75 -26.41
N ASP A 152 -4.12 -7.45 -27.28
CA ASP A 152 -4.82 -8.67 -26.95
C ASP A 152 -3.96 -9.87 -27.38
N ASN A 153 -3.58 -10.69 -26.40
CA ASN A 153 -2.86 -11.93 -26.62
C ASN A 153 -3.84 -13.11 -26.56
N ASP A 154 -4.33 -13.54 -27.71
CA ASP A 154 -5.32 -14.62 -27.81
C ASP A 154 -4.77 -15.97 -27.34
N ILE A 155 -3.48 -16.24 -27.55
CA ILE A 155 -2.84 -17.52 -27.17
C ILE A 155 -2.71 -17.62 -25.65
N GLY A 156 -2.36 -16.51 -24.99
CA GLY A 156 -2.19 -16.42 -23.55
C GLY A 156 -3.45 -15.99 -22.78
N HIS A 157 -4.54 -15.70 -23.49
CA HIS A 157 -5.78 -15.12 -22.96
C HIS A 157 -5.54 -13.89 -22.06
N ALA A 158 -4.62 -13.01 -22.49
CA ALA A 158 -4.23 -11.83 -21.72
C ALA A 158 -4.52 -10.54 -22.48
N HIS A 159 -5.09 -9.55 -21.78
CA HIS A 159 -5.35 -8.21 -22.30
C HIS A 159 -4.39 -7.22 -21.65
N LEU A 160 -3.44 -6.69 -22.41
CA LEU A 160 -2.41 -5.78 -21.92
C LEU A 160 -2.76 -4.34 -22.30
N ALA A 161 -2.56 -3.41 -21.38
CA ALA A 161 -2.71 -1.98 -21.64
C ALA A 161 -1.39 -1.24 -21.44
N GLY A 162 -0.93 -0.54 -22.47
CA GLY A 162 0.36 0.12 -22.59
C GLY A 162 0.26 1.64 -22.73
N THR A 163 1.37 2.33 -22.46
CA THR A 163 1.61 3.68 -22.96
C THR A 163 2.71 3.55 -24.00
N LEU A 164 2.45 3.98 -25.23
CA LEU A 164 3.45 4.07 -26.28
C LEU A 164 3.99 5.49 -26.30
N THR A 165 5.28 5.66 -26.01
CA THR A 165 5.99 6.92 -26.23
C THR A 165 6.76 6.84 -27.55
N LEU A 166 6.54 7.80 -28.46
CA LEU A 166 7.28 7.85 -29.72
C LEU A 166 8.06 9.16 -29.86
N PRO A 167 9.40 9.08 -30.06
CA PRO A 167 10.22 10.25 -30.34
C PRO A 167 9.78 10.98 -31.62
N ALA A 168 10.09 12.28 -31.68
CA ALA A 168 9.93 13.05 -32.91
C ALA A 168 10.95 12.63 -33.99
N GLY A 169 10.53 12.65 -35.26
CA GLY A 169 11.39 12.37 -36.41
C GLY A 169 10.99 11.14 -37.23
N PRO A 170 11.69 10.87 -38.35
CA PRO A 170 11.32 9.83 -39.31
C PRO A 170 11.68 8.39 -38.88
N GLY A 171 12.42 8.21 -37.78
CA GLY A 171 12.91 6.88 -37.36
C GLY A 171 13.98 6.30 -38.30
N PRO A 172 14.31 4.99 -38.17
CA PRO A 172 13.79 4.04 -37.18
C PRO A 172 14.32 4.32 -35.77
N PHE A 173 13.53 3.96 -34.76
CA PHE A 173 13.94 4.04 -33.36
C PHE A 173 14.07 2.64 -32.77
N PRO A 174 15.06 2.36 -31.92
CA PRO A 174 15.07 1.14 -31.12
C PRO A 174 13.86 1.12 -30.18
N ALA A 175 13.26 -0.05 -29.98
CA ALA A 175 12.15 -0.25 -29.07
C ALA A 175 12.65 -0.71 -27.70
N VAL A 176 12.13 -0.10 -26.64
CA VAL A 176 12.33 -0.53 -25.25
C VAL A 176 10.96 -0.85 -24.67
N LEU A 177 10.85 -2.02 -24.02
CA LEU A 177 9.64 -2.41 -23.31
C LEU A 177 9.91 -2.38 -21.81
N LEU A 178 9.22 -1.49 -21.11
CA LEU A 178 9.27 -1.36 -19.66
C LEU A 178 8.09 -2.16 -19.08
N ILE A 179 8.39 -3.12 -18.21
CA ILE A 179 7.39 -3.98 -17.55
C ILE A 179 7.66 -3.90 -16.06
N THR A 180 6.63 -3.58 -15.28
CA THR A 180 6.75 -3.54 -13.82
C THR A 180 6.92 -4.94 -13.25
N GLY A 181 7.61 -5.05 -12.12
CA GLY A 181 7.74 -6.29 -11.36
C GLY A 181 6.43 -6.71 -10.66
N SER A 182 6.56 -7.53 -9.62
CA SER A 182 5.41 -7.99 -8.82
C SER A 182 4.81 -6.89 -7.95
N GLY A 183 3.49 -6.96 -7.74
CA GLY A 183 2.76 -6.12 -6.79
C GLY A 183 1.79 -5.14 -7.45
N LEU A 184 1.11 -4.36 -6.61
CA LEU A 184 0.20 -3.30 -7.04
C LEU A 184 1.05 -2.10 -7.49
N GLN A 185 1.27 -1.98 -8.79
CA GLN A 185 2.02 -0.88 -9.41
C GLN A 185 1.12 -0.12 -10.39
N ASP A 186 1.35 1.18 -10.53
CA ASP A 186 0.73 1.98 -11.57
C ASP A 186 1.56 1.96 -12.87
N ARG A 187 1.12 2.70 -13.89
CA ARG A 187 1.79 2.75 -15.20
C ARG A 187 3.21 3.33 -15.14
N ASP A 188 3.50 4.12 -14.11
CA ASP A 188 4.75 4.86 -13.94
C ASP A 188 5.73 4.14 -13.00
N GLU A 189 5.36 2.96 -12.49
CA GLU A 189 6.06 2.24 -11.42
C GLU A 189 6.25 3.11 -10.17
N THR A 190 5.18 3.78 -9.72
CA THR A 190 5.30 4.73 -8.61
C THR A 190 5.79 4.02 -7.33
N LEU A 191 7.03 4.34 -6.94
CA LEU A 191 7.71 3.79 -5.77
C LEU A 191 8.34 4.92 -4.96
N PHE A 192 7.96 5.04 -3.68
CA PHE A 192 8.48 6.08 -2.78
C PHE A 192 8.37 7.50 -3.38
N GLY A 193 7.27 7.81 -4.07
CA GLY A 193 7.03 9.05 -4.82
C GLY A 193 7.91 9.27 -6.04
N HIS A 194 8.67 8.26 -6.47
CA HIS A 194 9.40 8.26 -7.75
C HIS A 194 8.54 7.61 -8.81
N LYS A 195 8.64 8.11 -10.03
CA LYS A 195 8.02 7.54 -11.23
C LYS A 195 9.08 7.11 -12.24
N PRO A 196 9.74 5.95 -12.05
CA PRO A 196 10.85 5.51 -12.91
C PRO A 196 10.45 5.37 -14.38
N PHE A 197 9.20 5.00 -14.66
CA PHE A 197 8.71 4.84 -16.02
C PHE A 197 8.08 6.11 -16.59
N LEU A 198 8.03 7.19 -15.80
CA LEU A 198 7.72 8.51 -16.32
C LEU A 198 8.96 9.05 -17.03
N VAL A 199 9.13 8.60 -18.27
CA VAL A 199 10.01 9.19 -19.27
C VAL A 199 9.34 10.34 -19.95
#